data_AF-A0A5E4JE09-F1
#
_entry.id   AF-A0A5E4JE09-F1
#
_cell.length_a   1.000
_cell.length_b   1.000
_cell.length_c   1.000
_cell.angle_alpha   90.00
_cell.angle_beta   90.00
_cell.angle_gamma   90.00
#
_symmetry.space_group_name_H-M   'P 1'
#
loop_
_entity.id
_entity.type
_entity.pdbx_description
1 polymer ?
#
loop_
_entity_poly.entity_id
_entity_poly.type
_entity_poly.pdbx_seq_one_letter_code
_entity_poly.pdbx_strand_id
1 'polypeptide(L)'
;MEKMLFATLLVASLVMMSIVSAEPTQPQATSAQKALLAAGVADMKCRVTYDTGIMNAVIEKFPFLSSQLSLRIPVLQDDLTQMSKFADNGDMRGFHGYLQVNLTQHFKLDNAAVKTAIESLRTNNGGLDKNETKTRMREVKATNDALIETLNKCADTNKHVTLVIGYYTDSLTNYQKRADELAAKGIDTKDLNALITGARSTIVEPLKAATTGVTDGQQLKLAMDTYCLYDGCLNGTNFHFAAKFETARLTHLLTMIAKENMSSAMRTLLGDAENLLDIANTRITSWGTGDVQPADLQSAWGQITSAAKDLHEVFVTVKGEQNAPESG
;
A
#
# COMPACT_ATOMS: atom_id res chain seq x y z
N MET A 1 -19.16 -24.52 45.60
CA MET A 1 -19.35 -24.32 44.15
C MET A 1 -18.37 -23.25 43.68
N GLU A 2 -17.06 -23.50 43.78
CA GLU A 2 -15.99 -22.51 43.55
C GLU A 2 -14.76 -23.17 42.90
N LYS A 3 -14.95 -23.91 41.79
CA LYS A 3 -13.82 -24.54 41.07
C LYS A 3 -13.86 -24.34 39.55
N MET A 4 -14.63 -23.37 39.05
CA MET A 4 -14.72 -23.06 37.61
C MET A 4 -14.04 -21.75 37.16
N LEU A 5 -13.45 -20.96 38.07
CA LEU A 5 -12.85 -19.66 37.73
C LEU A 5 -11.35 -19.71 37.35
N PHE A 6 -10.65 -20.82 37.58
CA PHE A 6 -9.20 -20.91 37.33
C PHE A 6 -8.81 -21.42 35.92
N ALA A 7 -9.76 -21.96 35.15
CA ALA A 7 -9.45 -22.52 33.83
C ALA A 7 -9.43 -21.47 32.70
N THR A 8 -10.05 -20.30 32.90
CA THR A 8 -10.10 -19.21 31.90
C THR A 8 -8.85 -18.33 31.92
N LEU A 9 -8.13 -18.26 33.05
CA LEU A 9 -6.97 -17.36 33.23
C LEU A 9 -5.69 -17.83 32.53
N LEU A 10 -5.53 -19.13 32.27
CA LEU A 10 -4.30 -19.67 31.69
C LEU A 10 -4.21 -19.50 30.16
N VAL A 11 -5.35 -19.31 29.48
CA VAL A 11 -5.41 -19.14 28.01
C VAL A 11 -5.02 -17.71 27.57
N ALA A 12 -5.14 -16.71 28.46
CA ALA A 12 -4.72 -15.34 28.20
C ALA A 12 -3.19 -15.14 28.20
N SER A 13 -2.39 -16.16 28.55
CA SER A 13 -0.93 -16.05 28.72
C SER A 13 -0.12 -16.14 27.42
N LEU A 14 -0.64 -16.79 26.37
CA LEU A 14 0.06 -16.93 25.08
C LEU A 14 -0.23 -15.80 24.06
N VAL A 15 -1.06 -14.80 24.42
CA VAL A 15 -1.60 -13.84 23.42
C VAL A 15 -0.65 -12.69 23.09
N MET A 16 0.24 -12.33 24.01
CA MET A 16 0.92 -11.03 23.96
C MET A 16 2.45 -11.09 23.85
N MET A 17 3.06 -12.27 23.77
CA MET A 17 4.48 -12.39 23.41
C MET A 17 4.78 -11.95 21.97
N SER A 18 3.77 -11.51 21.20
CA SER A 18 3.93 -10.87 19.89
C SER A 18 3.91 -9.34 19.92
N ILE A 19 3.80 -8.70 21.10
CA ILE A 19 3.59 -7.24 21.21
C ILE A 19 4.83 -6.49 21.77
N VAL A 20 5.88 -7.20 22.19
CA VAL A 20 7.12 -6.56 22.66
C VAL A 20 8.05 -6.26 21.48
N SER A 21 8.12 -4.98 21.12
CA SER A 21 9.26 -4.25 20.57
C SER A 21 10.47 -5.09 20.13
N ALA A 22 10.39 -5.65 18.94
CA ALA A 22 11.36 -5.26 17.93
C ALA A 22 10.62 -4.27 17.02
N GLU A 23 11.28 -3.24 16.47
CA GLU A 23 10.89 -2.85 15.10
C GLU A 23 10.67 -4.18 14.39
N PRO A 24 9.49 -4.49 13.82
CA PRO A 24 9.30 -5.80 13.23
C PRO A 24 10.48 -5.92 12.26
N THR A 25 11.43 -6.80 12.59
CA THR A 25 12.43 -7.23 11.64
C THR A 25 11.55 -7.72 10.54
N GLN A 26 11.40 -6.91 9.47
CA GLN A 26 10.34 -7.08 8.51
C GLN A 26 10.38 -8.57 8.18
N PRO A 27 9.34 -9.35 8.54
CA PRO A 27 9.40 -10.79 8.38
C PRO A 27 9.86 -11.00 6.95
N GLN A 28 11.00 -11.71 6.79
CA GLN A 28 11.72 -11.77 5.51
C GLN A 28 10.69 -11.88 4.40
N ALA A 29 10.69 -10.89 3.49
CA ALA A 29 9.63 -10.78 2.51
C ALA A 29 9.40 -12.14 1.85
N THR A 30 8.15 -12.60 1.92
CA THR A 30 7.76 -13.89 1.37
C THR A 30 8.16 -13.95 -0.11
N SER A 31 8.36 -15.16 -0.63
CA SER A 31 8.64 -15.36 -2.06
C SER A 31 7.58 -14.69 -2.94
N ALA A 32 6.32 -14.68 -2.49
CA ALA A 32 5.21 -13.99 -3.15
C ALA A 32 5.37 -12.45 -3.16
N GLN A 33 5.77 -11.84 -2.04
CA GLN A 33 6.05 -10.40 -1.96
C GLN A 33 7.22 -10.00 -2.87
N LYS A 34 8.31 -10.77 -2.87
CA LYS A 34 9.44 -10.51 -3.78
C LYS A 34 9.04 -10.64 -5.25
N ALA A 35 8.22 -11.64 -5.59
CA ALA A 35 7.70 -11.80 -6.95
C ALA A 35 6.80 -10.62 -7.35
N LEU A 36 5.96 -10.13 -6.45
CA LEU A 36 5.11 -8.95 -6.67
C LEU A 36 5.95 -7.69 -6.94
N LEU A 37 6.96 -7.44 -6.10
CA LEU A 37 7.87 -6.31 -6.26
C LEU A 37 8.65 -6.37 -7.58
N ALA A 38 9.18 -7.55 -7.92
CA ALA A 38 9.86 -7.76 -9.20
C ALA A 38 8.95 -7.49 -10.41
N ALA A 39 7.68 -7.93 -10.34
CA ALA A 39 6.69 -7.62 -11.37
C ALA A 39 6.38 -6.11 -11.42
N GLY A 40 6.34 -5.42 -10.27
CA GLY A 40 6.19 -3.97 -10.22
C GLY A 40 7.37 -3.23 -10.88
N VAL A 41 8.62 -3.70 -10.66
CA VAL A 41 9.80 -3.17 -11.35
C VAL A 41 9.68 -3.36 -12.86
N ALA A 42 9.22 -4.53 -13.31
CA ALA A 42 9.04 -4.82 -14.73
C ALA A 42 8.00 -3.89 -15.38
N ASP A 43 6.85 -3.64 -14.73
CA ASP A 43 5.85 -2.67 -15.21
C ASP A 43 6.45 -1.25 -15.31
N MET A 44 7.17 -0.81 -14.28
CA MET A 44 7.80 0.51 -14.28
C MET A 44 8.88 0.62 -15.35
N LYS A 45 9.66 -0.43 -15.59
CA LYS A 45 10.66 -0.46 -16.66
C LYS A 45 10.04 -0.21 -18.03
N CYS A 46 8.86 -0.78 -18.29
CA CYS A 46 8.15 -0.54 -19.54
C CYS A 46 7.68 0.91 -19.69
N ARG A 47 7.20 1.54 -18.62
CA ARG A 47 6.81 2.96 -18.63
C ARG A 47 8.00 3.89 -18.82
N VAL A 48 9.09 3.65 -18.10
CA VAL A 48 10.32 4.42 -18.28
C VAL A 48 10.88 4.25 -19.69
N THR A 49 10.82 3.05 -20.26
CA THR A 49 11.22 2.81 -21.66
C THR A 49 10.35 3.60 -22.63
N TYR A 50 9.03 3.64 -22.40
CA TYR A 50 8.11 4.46 -23.18
C TYR A 50 8.45 5.96 -23.09
N ASP A 51 8.54 6.52 -21.89
CA ASP A 51 8.74 7.97 -21.69
C ASP A 51 10.12 8.42 -22.19
N THR A 52 11.17 7.66 -21.89
CA THR A 52 12.51 7.94 -22.42
C THR A 52 12.58 7.75 -23.93
N GLY A 53 11.83 6.81 -24.51
CA GLY A 53 11.69 6.62 -25.94
C GLY A 53 11.05 7.83 -26.63
N ILE A 54 9.96 8.38 -26.08
CA ILE A 54 9.32 9.60 -26.58
C ILE A 54 10.27 10.79 -26.49
N MET A 55 10.93 10.98 -25.35
CA MET A 55 11.91 12.06 -25.17
C MET A 55 13.03 11.96 -26.20
N ASN A 56 13.60 10.78 -26.39
CA ASN A 56 14.64 10.56 -27.42
C ASN A 56 14.12 10.81 -28.83
N ALA A 57 12.90 10.40 -29.17
CA ALA A 57 12.31 10.67 -30.48
C ALA A 57 12.14 12.18 -30.73
N VAL A 58 11.70 12.94 -29.72
CA VAL A 58 11.61 14.40 -29.81
C VAL A 58 12.99 15.03 -29.97
N ILE A 59 13.99 14.60 -29.19
CA ILE A 59 15.36 15.11 -29.29
C ILE A 59 15.97 14.81 -30.65
N GLU A 60 15.83 13.59 -31.17
CA GLU A 60 16.35 13.18 -32.46
C GLU A 60 15.78 14.05 -33.59
N LYS A 61 14.46 14.29 -33.57
CA LYS A 61 13.79 15.09 -34.59
C LYS A 61 13.96 16.59 -34.37
N PHE A 62 14.16 17.04 -33.14
CA PHE A 62 14.32 18.46 -32.78
C PHE A 62 15.49 18.65 -31.80
N PRO A 63 16.75 18.57 -32.26
CA PRO A 63 17.93 18.56 -31.38
C PRO A 63 18.06 19.79 -30.47
N PHE A 64 17.52 20.94 -30.89
CA PHE A 64 17.51 22.16 -30.08
C PHE A 64 16.63 22.07 -28.82
N LEU A 65 15.77 21.05 -28.70
CA LEU A 65 14.99 20.74 -27.49
C LEU A 65 15.75 19.86 -26.49
N SER A 66 16.98 19.42 -26.83
CA SER A 66 17.78 18.52 -26.00
C SER A 66 18.00 19.03 -24.58
N SER A 67 18.26 20.33 -24.40
CA SER A 67 18.49 20.92 -23.06
C SER A 67 17.28 20.81 -22.13
N GLN A 68 16.06 20.66 -22.67
CA GLN A 68 14.83 20.52 -21.89
C GLN A 68 14.56 19.06 -21.48
N LEU A 69 14.92 18.11 -22.36
CA LEU A 69 14.51 16.70 -22.23
C LEU A 69 15.64 15.76 -21.78
N SER A 70 16.89 16.03 -22.16
CA SER A 70 18.02 15.12 -21.88
C SER A 70 18.32 14.95 -20.39
N LEU A 71 18.05 15.97 -19.57
CA LEU A 71 18.23 15.92 -18.12
C LEU A 71 17.20 15.04 -17.41
N ARG A 72 16.09 14.70 -18.08
CA ARG A 72 14.97 13.93 -17.49
C ARG A 72 15.18 12.42 -17.64
N ILE A 73 15.78 11.99 -18.74
CA ILE A 73 16.09 10.58 -19.04
C ILE A 73 16.89 9.88 -17.91
N PRO A 74 18.02 10.43 -17.41
CA PRO A 74 18.77 9.77 -16.34
C PRO A 74 18.00 9.68 -15.02
N VAL A 75 17.12 10.66 -14.72
CA VAL A 75 16.29 10.62 -13.51
C VAL A 75 15.37 9.40 -13.49
N LEU A 76 14.68 9.11 -14.61
CA LEU A 76 13.84 7.92 -14.72
C LEU A 76 14.63 6.60 -14.65
N GLN A 77 15.86 6.59 -15.15
CA GLN A 77 16.75 5.41 -15.06
C GLN A 77 17.23 5.18 -13.61
N ASP A 78 17.54 6.25 -12.89
CA ASP A 78 17.87 6.20 -11.46
C ASP A 78 16.68 5.72 -10.64
N ASP A 79 15.46 6.17 -10.96
CA ASP A 79 14.24 5.71 -10.28
C ASP A 79 14.07 4.19 -10.43
N LEU A 80 14.27 3.61 -11.62
CA LEU A 80 14.23 2.15 -11.82
C LEU A 80 15.27 1.41 -10.98
N THR A 81 16.47 1.97 -10.88
CA THR A 81 17.54 1.40 -10.07
C THR A 81 17.15 1.39 -8.59
N GLN A 82 16.55 2.48 -8.11
CA GLN A 82 16.09 2.58 -6.73
C GLN A 82 14.92 1.62 -6.44
N MET A 83 13.97 1.49 -7.36
CA MET A 83 12.88 0.52 -7.24
C MET A 83 13.37 -0.92 -7.23
N SER A 84 14.37 -1.24 -8.07
CA SER A 84 15.00 -2.57 -8.09
C SER A 84 15.66 -2.89 -6.76
N LYS A 85 16.35 -1.93 -6.12
CA LYS A 85 16.91 -2.11 -4.77
C LYS A 85 15.85 -2.45 -3.73
N PHE A 86 14.70 -1.76 -3.74
CA PHE A 86 13.60 -2.07 -2.83
C PHE A 86 13.02 -3.47 -3.11
N ALA A 87 12.88 -3.84 -4.38
CA ALA A 87 12.40 -5.17 -4.77
C ALA A 87 13.35 -6.30 -4.32
N ASP A 88 14.65 -6.15 -4.55
CA ASP A 88 15.68 -7.12 -4.17
C ASP A 88 15.74 -7.34 -2.66
N ASN A 89 15.59 -6.25 -1.90
CA ASN A 89 15.54 -6.26 -0.44
C ASN A 89 14.19 -6.74 0.11
N GLY A 90 13.15 -6.86 -0.72
CA GLY A 90 11.80 -7.16 -0.27
C GLY A 90 11.13 -6.03 0.52
N ASP A 91 11.63 -4.80 0.39
CA ASP A 91 11.13 -3.63 1.11
C ASP A 91 9.87 -3.08 0.43
N MET A 92 8.72 -3.68 0.73
CA MET A 92 7.42 -3.24 0.24
C MET A 92 7.12 -1.78 0.58
N ARG A 93 7.48 -1.33 1.79
CA ARG A 93 7.19 0.03 2.25
C ARG A 93 8.02 1.04 1.48
N GLY A 94 9.32 0.81 1.36
CA GLY A 94 10.22 1.64 0.57
C GLY A 94 9.82 1.68 -0.90
N PHE A 95 9.46 0.53 -1.47
CA PHE A 95 8.98 0.43 -2.85
C PHE A 95 7.74 1.28 -3.10
N HIS A 96 6.68 1.11 -2.30
CA HIS A 96 5.43 1.85 -2.46
C HIS A 96 5.58 3.34 -2.16
N GLY A 97 6.31 3.69 -1.08
CA GLY A 97 6.57 5.09 -0.74
C GLY A 97 7.34 5.82 -1.85
N TYR A 98 8.35 5.18 -2.43
CA TYR A 98 9.11 5.76 -3.54
C TYR A 98 8.28 5.90 -4.81
N LEU A 99 7.45 4.89 -5.12
CA LEU A 99 6.52 4.93 -6.25
C LEU A 99 5.56 6.12 -6.15
N GLN A 100 4.95 6.32 -4.98
CA GLN A 100 3.95 7.38 -4.75
C GLN A 100 4.57 8.79 -4.75
N VAL A 101 5.71 8.97 -4.08
CA VAL A 101 6.28 10.32 -3.88
C VAL A 101 7.20 10.72 -5.01
N ASN A 102 8.13 9.84 -5.41
CA ASN A 102 9.22 10.21 -6.31
C ASN A 102 8.86 9.87 -7.75
N LEU A 103 8.67 8.59 -8.07
CA LEU A 103 8.48 8.16 -9.45
C LEU A 103 7.23 8.78 -10.08
N THR A 104 6.10 8.81 -9.36
CA THR A 104 4.87 9.45 -9.84
C THR A 104 5.08 10.94 -10.12
N GLN A 105 5.84 11.64 -9.27
CA GLN A 105 6.15 13.06 -9.47
C GLN A 105 7.09 13.26 -10.66
N HIS A 106 8.10 12.41 -10.84
CA HIS A 106 8.99 12.48 -11.99
C HIS A 106 8.23 12.25 -13.30
N PHE A 107 7.38 11.22 -13.39
CA PHE A 107 6.52 11.02 -14.55
C PHE A 107 5.63 12.23 -14.86
N LYS A 108 5.05 12.90 -13.85
CA LYS A 108 4.26 14.13 -14.07
C LYS A 108 5.12 15.25 -14.67
N LEU A 109 6.31 15.46 -14.12
CA LEU A 109 7.25 16.48 -14.58
C LEU A 109 7.77 16.17 -16.00
N ASP A 110 8.01 14.91 -16.32
CA ASP A 110 8.50 14.47 -17.64
C ASP A 110 7.44 14.65 -18.72
N ASN A 111 6.20 14.24 -18.43
CA ASN A 111 5.07 14.49 -19.33
C ASN A 111 4.85 15.98 -19.59
N ALA A 112 4.97 16.81 -18.53
CA ALA A 112 4.90 18.25 -18.68
C ALA A 112 6.05 18.79 -19.54
N ALA A 113 7.28 18.32 -19.35
CA ALA A 113 8.44 18.73 -20.12
C ALA A 113 8.30 18.37 -21.61
N VAL A 114 7.86 17.16 -21.95
CA VAL A 114 7.58 16.74 -23.33
C VAL A 114 6.51 17.64 -23.96
N LYS A 115 5.42 17.90 -23.23
CA LYS A 115 4.34 18.78 -23.70
C LYS A 115 4.85 20.19 -23.98
N THR A 116 5.59 20.80 -23.03
CA THR A 116 6.17 22.13 -23.19
C THR A 116 7.16 22.18 -24.37
N ALA A 117 7.99 21.14 -24.52
CA ALA A 117 8.94 21.05 -25.63
C ALA A 117 8.21 21.02 -26.99
N ILE A 118 7.16 20.20 -27.12
CA ILE A 118 6.33 20.14 -28.34
C ILE A 118 5.59 21.47 -28.57
N GLU A 119 5.05 22.10 -27.53
CA GLU A 119 4.38 23.40 -27.65
C GLU A 119 5.31 24.51 -28.11
N SER A 120 6.59 24.48 -27.68
CA SER A 120 7.61 25.45 -28.10
C SER A 120 7.87 25.42 -29.61
N LEU A 121 7.59 24.31 -30.30
CA LEU A 121 7.69 24.22 -31.77
C LEU A 121 6.72 25.17 -32.49
N ARG A 122 5.66 25.62 -31.82
CA ARG A 122 4.72 26.61 -32.38
C ARG A 122 5.30 28.02 -32.44
N THR A 123 6.21 28.34 -31.52
CA THR A 123 6.78 29.68 -31.36
C THR A 123 8.24 29.75 -31.82
N ASN A 124 8.98 28.63 -31.72
CA ASN A 124 10.35 28.48 -32.18
C ASN A 124 10.55 27.05 -32.70
N ASN A 125 10.56 26.90 -34.02
CA ASN A 125 10.78 25.63 -34.69
C ASN A 125 12.26 25.37 -35.03
N GLY A 126 13.19 26.10 -34.41
CA GLY A 126 14.62 25.92 -34.62
C GLY A 126 15.09 26.32 -36.02
N GLY A 127 14.35 27.21 -36.69
CA GLY A 127 14.66 27.67 -38.06
C GLY A 127 14.21 26.72 -39.17
N LEU A 128 13.49 25.64 -38.83
CA LEU A 128 12.88 24.75 -39.81
C LEU A 128 11.75 25.46 -40.56
N ASP A 129 11.37 25.00 -41.74
CA ASP A 129 10.12 25.45 -42.36
C ASP A 129 8.90 24.69 -41.78
N LYS A 130 7.69 25.17 -42.10
CA LYS A 130 6.44 24.58 -41.60
C LYS A 130 6.20 23.14 -42.09
N ASN A 131 6.59 22.82 -43.32
CA ASN A 131 6.40 21.50 -43.90
C ASN A 131 7.37 20.49 -43.29
N GLU A 132 8.63 20.89 -43.09
CA GLU A 132 9.64 20.08 -42.42
C GLU A 132 9.26 19.80 -40.97
N THR A 133 8.84 20.83 -40.23
CA THR A 133 8.31 20.67 -38.86
C THR A 133 7.16 19.67 -38.82
N LYS A 134 6.20 19.77 -39.76
CA LYS A 134 5.06 18.86 -39.87
C LYS A 134 5.47 17.42 -40.21
N THR A 135 6.49 17.23 -41.05
CA THR A 135 7.00 15.90 -41.39
C THR A 135 7.69 15.26 -40.19
N ARG A 136 8.58 15.99 -39.51
CA ARG A 136 9.24 15.52 -38.29
C ARG A 136 8.25 15.21 -37.17
N MET A 137 7.19 16.01 -37.00
CA MET A 137 6.11 15.71 -36.05
C MET A 137 5.32 14.45 -36.40
N ARG A 138 5.13 14.14 -37.69
CA ARG A 138 4.52 12.88 -38.10
C ARG A 138 5.40 11.69 -37.76
N GLU A 139 6.71 11.82 -37.87
CA GLU A 139 7.67 10.79 -37.45
C GLU A 139 7.65 10.59 -35.93
N VAL A 140 7.67 11.67 -35.13
CA VAL A 140 7.51 11.57 -33.67
C VAL A 140 6.20 10.87 -33.31
N LYS A 141 5.09 11.21 -33.99
CA LYS A 141 3.80 10.54 -33.78
C LYS A 141 3.87 9.05 -34.11
N ALA A 142 4.49 8.67 -35.23
CA ALA A 142 4.62 7.27 -35.61
C ALA A 142 5.45 6.47 -34.58
N THR A 143 6.55 7.05 -34.08
CA THR A 143 7.33 6.46 -32.98
C THR A 143 6.49 6.34 -31.71
N ASN A 144 5.71 7.37 -31.37
CA ASN A 144 4.81 7.33 -30.23
C ASN A 144 3.77 6.20 -30.33
N ASP A 145 3.13 6.04 -31.49
CA ASP A 145 2.14 4.98 -31.70
C ASP A 145 2.78 3.59 -31.54
N ALA A 146 3.99 3.38 -32.04
CA ALA A 146 4.73 2.12 -31.88
C ALA A 146 5.18 1.86 -30.42
N LEU A 147 5.58 2.92 -29.69
CA LEU A 147 5.92 2.83 -28.28
C LEU A 147 4.70 2.53 -27.41
N ILE A 148 3.52 3.11 -27.73
CA ILE A 148 2.25 2.76 -27.07
C ILE A 148 1.94 1.29 -27.28
N GLU A 149 2.08 0.77 -28.50
CA GLU A 149 1.85 -0.65 -28.77
C GLU A 149 2.80 -1.54 -27.95
N THR A 150 4.06 -1.15 -27.84
CA THR A 150 5.06 -1.86 -27.02
C THR A 150 4.72 -1.79 -25.53
N LEU A 151 4.30 -0.62 -25.03
CA LEU A 151 3.85 -0.44 -23.65
C LEU A 151 2.64 -1.32 -23.34
N ASN A 152 1.65 -1.35 -24.23
CA ASN A 152 0.45 -2.19 -24.09
C ASN A 152 0.77 -3.68 -24.15
N LYS A 153 1.81 -4.08 -24.90
CA LYS A 153 2.30 -5.46 -25.00
C LYS A 153 3.31 -5.85 -23.93
N CYS A 154 3.71 -4.92 -23.06
CA CYS A 154 4.62 -5.24 -21.97
C CYS A 154 4.02 -6.36 -21.11
N ALA A 155 4.53 -7.58 -21.33
CA ALA A 155 3.88 -8.85 -21.00
C ALA A 155 3.71 -9.12 -19.50
N ASP A 156 4.19 -8.22 -18.64
CA ASP A 156 4.14 -8.40 -17.20
C ASP A 156 2.93 -7.75 -16.51
N THR A 157 2.10 -6.93 -17.18
CA THR A 157 0.89 -6.38 -16.51
C THR A 157 -0.08 -7.51 -16.11
N ASN A 158 -0.28 -8.52 -16.98
CA ASN A 158 -1.09 -9.70 -16.66
C ASN A 158 -0.55 -10.51 -15.48
N LYS A 159 0.77 -10.72 -15.46
CA LYS A 159 1.45 -11.42 -14.37
C LYS A 159 1.39 -10.61 -13.09
N HIS A 160 1.57 -9.29 -13.17
CA HIS A 160 1.50 -8.36 -12.05
C HIS A 160 0.11 -8.38 -11.41
N VAL A 161 -0.96 -8.27 -12.20
CA VAL A 161 -2.35 -8.41 -11.73
C VAL A 161 -2.57 -9.73 -10.99
N THR A 162 -2.12 -10.84 -11.57
CA THR A 162 -2.26 -12.17 -10.94
C THR A 162 -1.53 -12.22 -9.59
N LEU A 163 -0.33 -11.64 -9.52
CA LEU A 163 0.44 -11.55 -8.29
C LEU A 163 -0.20 -10.63 -7.25
N VAL A 164 -0.83 -9.52 -7.67
CA VAL A 164 -1.60 -8.63 -6.78
C VAL A 164 -2.79 -9.37 -6.18
N ILE A 165 -3.58 -10.06 -7.00
CA ILE A 165 -4.72 -10.87 -6.53
C ILE A 165 -4.25 -11.95 -5.55
N GLY A 166 -3.15 -12.65 -5.88
CA GLY A 166 -2.52 -13.62 -4.99
C GLY A 166 -2.11 -13.00 -3.66
N TYR A 167 -1.40 -11.88 -3.70
CA TYR A 167 -0.97 -11.14 -2.51
C TYR A 167 -2.13 -10.71 -1.62
N TYR A 168 -3.22 -10.19 -2.20
CA TYR A 168 -4.43 -9.82 -1.45
C TYR A 168 -5.08 -11.06 -0.81
N THR A 169 -5.17 -12.16 -1.55
CA THR A 169 -5.74 -13.42 -1.05
C THR A 169 -4.92 -13.99 0.11
N ASP A 170 -3.60 -14.02 -0.02
CA ASP A 170 -2.67 -14.51 1.00
C ASP A 170 -2.69 -13.61 2.23
N SER A 171 -2.71 -12.29 2.02
CA SER A 171 -2.83 -11.30 3.10
C SER A 171 -4.11 -11.54 3.89
N LEU A 172 -5.27 -11.63 3.23
CA LEU A 172 -6.55 -11.89 3.91
C LEU A 172 -6.59 -13.24 4.62
N THR A 173 -5.88 -14.25 4.10
CA THR A 173 -5.73 -15.55 4.76
C THR A 173 -4.88 -15.44 6.04
N ASN A 174 -3.79 -14.67 6.00
CA ASN A 174 -3.00 -14.39 7.20
C ASN A 174 -3.78 -13.61 8.25
N TYR A 175 -4.60 -12.64 7.84
CA TYR A 175 -5.49 -11.90 8.74
C TYR A 175 -6.60 -12.79 9.32
N GLN A 176 -7.14 -13.73 8.55
CA GLN A 176 -8.06 -14.74 9.05
C GLN A 176 -7.42 -15.59 10.15
N LYS A 177 -6.20 -16.07 9.93
CA LYS A 177 -5.46 -16.81 10.96
C LYS A 177 -5.30 -16.00 12.26
N ARG A 178 -5.01 -14.69 12.15
CA ARG A 178 -4.92 -13.80 13.33
C ARG A 178 -6.26 -13.66 14.05
N ALA A 179 -7.38 -13.56 13.32
CA ALA A 179 -8.71 -13.54 13.90
C ALA A 179 -9.04 -14.88 14.59
N ASP A 180 -8.73 -16.01 13.94
CA ASP A 180 -8.94 -17.36 14.49
C ASP A 180 -8.14 -17.58 15.79
N GLU A 181 -6.88 -17.10 15.82
CA GLU A 181 -6.04 -17.14 17.02
C GLU A 181 -6.67 -16.37 18.18
N LEU A 182 -7.28 -15.20 17.93
CA LEU A 182 -8.01 -14.43 18.94
C LEU A 182 -9.30 -15.14 19.37
N ALA A 183 -10.03 -15.72 18.43
CA ALA A 183 -11.25 -16.49 18.70
C ALA A 183 -10.97 -17.70 19.61
N ALA A 184 -9.87 -18.42 19.35
CA ALA A 184 -9.41 -19.53 20.19
C ALA A 184 -9.07 -19.10 21.63
N LYS A 185 -8.84 -17.80 21.85
CA LYS A 185 -8.59 -17.19 23.16
C LYS A 185 -9.87 -16.62 23.79
N GLY A 186 -11.04 -16.89 23.22
CA GLY A 186 -12.33 -16.43 23.73
C GLY A 186 -12.65 -14.97 23.42
N ILE A 187 -11.90 -14.32 22.53
CA ILE A 187 -12.17 -12.96 22.07
C ILE A 187 -13.19 -13.03 20.93
N ASP A 188 -14.26 -12.24 20.99
CA ASP A 188 -15.21 -12.12 19.88
C ASP A 188 -14.51 -11.53 18.66
N THR A 189 -14.58 -12.23 17.54
CA THR A 189 -13.93 -11.87 16.27
C THR A 189 -14.93 -11.72 15.13
N LYS A 190 -16.23 -11.64 15.43
CA LYS A 190 -17.28 -11.52 14.41
C LYS A 190 -17.04 -10.34 13.46
N ASP A 191 -16.66 -9.19 14.00
CA ASP A 191 -16.43 -7.98 13.19
C ASP A 191 -15.12 -8.07 12.39
N LEU A 192 -14.08 -8.72 12.92
CA LEU A 192 -12.84 -9.02 12.17
C LEU A 192 -13.13 -9.94 10.98
N ASN A 193 -13.92 -10.99 11.19
CA ASN A 193 -14.32 -11.93 10.14
C ASN A 193 -15.22 -11.25 9.08
N ALA A 194 -16.10 -10.34 9.53
CA ALA A 194 -16.91 -9.53 8.63
C ALA A 194 -16.04 -8.59 7.77
N LEU A 195 -15.02 -7.95 8.35
CA LEU A 195 -14.06 -7.13 7.61
C LEU A 195 -13.29 -7.95 6.56
N ILE A 196 -12.79 -9.14 6.93
CA ILE A 196 -12.08 -10.04 5.99
C ILE A 196 -13.00 -10.45 4.83
N THR A 197 -14.24 -10.84 5.16
CA THR A 197 -15.23 -11.23 4.14
C THR A 197 -15.59 -10.06 3.23
N GLY A 198 -15.80 -8.88 3.81
CA GLY A 198 -16.09 -7.65 3.06
C GLY A 198 -14.95 -7.25 2.14
N ALA A 199 -13.70 -7.42 2.57
CA ALA A 199 -12.53 -7.15 1.75
C ALA A 199 -12.43 -8.10 0.55
N ARG A 200 -12.72 -9.39 0.75
CA ARG A 200 -12.78 -10.37 -0.36
C ARG A 200 -13.85 -9.97 -1.37
N SER A 201 -15.07 -9.69 -0.91
CA SER A 201 -16.21 -9.42 -1.81
C SER A 201 -16.16 -8.04 -2.48
N THR A 202 -15.53 -7.04 -1.86
CA THR A 202 -15.49 -5.67 -2.39
C THR A 202 -14.26 -5.39 -3.25
N ILE A 203 -13.15 -6.07 -3.01
CA ILE A 203 -11.88 -5.82 -3.70
C ILE A 203 -11.42 -7.04 -4.50
N VAL A 204 -11.19 -8.17 -3.83
CA VAL A 204 -10.47 -9.30 -4.46
C VAL A 204 -11.29 -9.94 -5.57
N GLU A 205 -12.56 -10.27 -5.31
CA GLU A 205 -13.41 -10.89 -6.32
C GLU A 205 -13.77 -9.93 -7.47
N PRO A 206 -14.10 -8.64 -7.24
CA PRO A 206 -14.26 -7.69 -8.32
C PRO A 206 -13.01 -7.49 -9.17
N LEU A 207 -11.81 -7.39 -8.57
CA LEU A 207 -10.55 -7.31 -9.30
C LEU A 207 -10.32 -8.55 -10.17
N LYS A 208 -10.57 -9.75 -9.61
CA LYS A 208 -10.46 -11.01 -10.34
C LYS A 208 -11.44 -11.09 -11.51
N ALA A 209 -12.69 -10.68 -11.30
CA ALA A 209 -13.70 -10.65 -12.35
C ALA A 209 -13.32 -9.65 -13.46
N ALA A 210 -12.86 -8.45 -13.10
CA ALA A 210 -12.47 -7.40 -14.05
C ALA A 210 -11.24 -7.74 -14.89
N THR A 211 -10.45 -8.75 -14.49
CA THR A 211 -9.18 -9.11 -15.13
C THR A 211 -9.22 -10.48 -15.81
N THR A 212 -10.29 -11.26 -15.58
CA THR A 212 -10.44 -12.60 -16.17
C THR A 212 -10.62 -12.49 -17.68
N GLY A 213 -9.72 -13.14 -18.43
CA GLY A 213 -9.77 -13.19 -19.90
C GLY A 213 -9.38 -11.87 -20.60
N VAL A 214 -8.92 -10.88 -19.85
CA VAL A 214 -8.49 -9.59 -20.40
C VAL A 214 -7.05 -9.69 -20.88
N THR A 215 -6.81 -9.35 -22.14
CA THR A 215 -5.46 -9.30 -22.74
C THR A 215 -4.95 -7.88 -22.96
N ASP A 216 -5.81 -6.87 -22.77
CA ASP A 216 -5.46 -5.46 -22.92
C ASP A 216 -4.81 -4.93 -21.63
N GLY A 217 -3.53 -4.56 -21.73
CA GLY A 217 -2.75 -3.98 -20.63
C GLY A 217 -3.40 -2.74 -20.01
N GLN A 218 -4.11 -1.91 -20.79
CA GLN A 218 -4.77 -0.71 -20.26
C GLN A 218 -5.98 -1.06 -19.39
N GLN A 219 -6.78 -2.04 -19.80
CA GLN A 219 -7.92 -2.52 -19.02
C GLN A 219 -7.47 -3.20 -17.72
N LEU A 220 -6.41 -4.00 -17.79
CA LEU A 220 -5.80 -4.63 -16.62
C LEU A 220 -5.28 -3.60 -15.61
N LYS A 221 -4.58 -2.58 -16.10
CA LYS A 221 -4.11 -1.47 -15.28
C LYS A 221 -5.27 -0.72 -14.66
N LEU A 222 -6.30 -0.38 -15.44
CA LEU A 222 -7.49 0.29 -14.93
C LEU A 222 -8.14 -0.51 -13.80
N ALA A 223 -8.23 -1.83 -13.93
CA ALA A 223 -8.76 -2.69 -12.87
C ALA A 223 -7.90 -2.63 -11.59
N MET A 224 -6.58 -2.68 -11.70
CA MET A 224 -5.68 -2.51 -10.54
C MET A 224 -5.78 -1.13 -9.89
N ASP A 225 -5.93 -0.07 -10.70
CA ASP A 225 -6.11 1.31 -10.22
C ASP A 225 -7.52 1.53 -9.62
N THR A 226 -8.45 0.58 -9.80
CA THR A 226 -9.83 0.65 -9.31
C THR A 226 -10.03 -0.11 -8.00
N TYR A 227 -9.34 -1.22 -7.76
CA TYR A 227 -9.61 -2.11 -6.62
C TYR A 227 -8.38 -2.27 -5.71
N CYS A 228 -8.34 -1.48 -4.64
CA CYS A 228 -7.24 -1.50 -3.68
C CYS A 228 -7.69 -2.05 -2.32
N LEU A 229 -7.00 -3.10 -1.86
CA LEU A 229 -7.24 -3.68 -0.53
C LEU A 229 -6.83 -2.69 0.58
N TYR A 230 -5.80 -1.90 0.32
CA TYR A 230 -5.23 -0.92 1.23
C TYR A 230 -5.44 0.49 0.68
N ASP A 231 -4.53 1.41 0.98
CA ASP A 231 -4.47 2.77 0.48
C ASP A 231 -3.58 2.81 -0.78
N GLY A 232 -4.16 2.97 -1.96
CA GLY A 232 -3.37 3.01 -3.20
C GLY A 232 -4.08 3.45 -4.46
N CYS A 233 -5.42 3.48 -4.46
CA CYS A 233 -6.23 3.82 -5.62
C CYS A 233 -6.63 5.30 -5.54
N LEU A 234 -6.08 6.13 -6.42
CA LEU A 234 -6.39 7.57 -6.44
C LEU A 234 -7.86 7.85 -6.81
N ASN A 235 -8.40 7.09 -7.77
CA ASN A 235 -9.76 7.28 -8.30
C ASN A 235 -10.60 5.99 -8.23
N GLY A 236 -10.23 5.08 -7.32
CA GLY A 236 -10.84 3.76 -7.17
C GLY A 236 -11.46 3.56 -5.80
N THR A 237 -11.72 2.29 -5.50
CA THR A 237 -12.18 1.81 -4.20
C THR A 237 -10.97 1.41 -3.36
N ASN A 238 -10.70 2.16 -2.30
CA ASN A 238 -9.76 1.75 -1.25
C ASN A 238 -10.55 1.10 -0.11
N PHE A 239 -10.21 -0.13 0.28
CA PHE A 239 -10.89 -0.76 1.42
C PHE A 239 -10.31 -0.31 2.76
N HIS A 240 -9.09 0.22 2.79
CA HIS A 240 -8.36 0.62 4.02
C HIS A 240 -8.20 -0.55 5.00
N PHE A 241 -8.01 -1.78 4.48
CA PHE A 241 -8.16 -3.01 5.24
C PHE A 241 -7.26 -3.08 6.48
N ALA A 242 -5.98 -2.72 6.34
CA ALA A 242 -5.02 -2.81 7.44
C ALA A 242 -5.42 -1.91 8.63
N ALA A 243 -5.81 -0.66 8.35
CA ALA A 243 -6.24 0.27 9.40
C ALA A 243 -7.55 -0.21 10.06
N LYS A 244 -8.57 -0.57 9.27
CA LYS A 244 -9.84 -1.11 9.77
C LYS A 244 -9.64 -2.35 10.66
N PHE A 245 -8.82 -3.29 10.20
CA PHE A 245 -8.56 -4.53 10.94
C PHE A 245 -7.80 -4.26 12.24
N GLU A 246 -6.74 -3.46 12.22
CA GLU A 246 -5.95 -3.19 13.43
C GLU A 246 -6.76 -2.40 14.47
N THR A 247 -7.53 -1.41 14.05
CA THR A 247 -8.44 -0.67 14.96
C THR A 247 -9.43 -1.63 15.62
N ALA A 248 -10.18 -2.42 14.84
CA ALA A 248 -11.14 -3.38 15.39
C ALA A 248 -10.47 -4.41 16.31
N ARG A 249 -9.29 -4.91 15.94
CA ARG A 249 -8.53 -5.86 16.75
C ARG A 249 -8.16 -5.28 18.12
N LEU A 250 -7.65 -4.04 18.14
CA LEU A 250 -7.26 -3.38 19.38
C LEU A 250 -8.49 -3.06 20.25
N THR A 251 -9.62 -2.67 19.66
CA THR A 251 -10.88 -2.47 20.41
C THR A 251 -11.36 -3.76 21.09
N HIS A 252 -11.25 -4.91 20.43
CA HIS A 252 -11.58 -6.19 21.05
C HIS A 252 -10.63 -6.57 22.19
N LEU A 253 -9.32 -6.27 22.05
CA LEU A 253 -8.34 -6.49 23.11
C LEU A 253 -8.61 -5.57 24.31
N LEU A 254 -8.93 -4.31 24.06
CA LEU A 254 -9.31 -3.34 25.08
C LEU A 254 -10.51 -3.84 25.89
N THR A 255 -11.57 -4.30 25.21
CA THR A 255 -12.78 -4.85 25.85
C THR A 255 -12.49 -6.07 26.72
N MET A 256 -11.50 -6.87 26.34
CA MET A 256 -11.05 -8.02 27.13
C MET A 256 -10.29 -7.55 28.37
N ILE A 257 -9.32 -6.65 28.23
CA ILE A 257 -8.50 -6.11 29.33
C ILE A 257 -9.36 -5.35 30.33
N ALA A 258 -10.38 -4.61 29.89
CA ALA A 258 -11.28 -3.83 30.74
C ALA A 258 -12.02 -4.65 31.81
N LYS A 259 -12.08 -5.98 31.65
CA LYS A 259 -12.72 -6.90 32.61
C LYS A 259 -11.80 -7.26 33.78
N GLU A 260 -10.51 -6.94 33.71
CA GLU A 260 -9.54 -7.26 34.74
C GLU A 260 -9.58 -6.25 35.90
N ASN A 261 -9.19 -6.71 37.09
CA ASN A 261 -8.92 -5.81 38.20
C ASN A 261 -7.55 -5.14 37.99
N MET A 262 -7.54 -3.80 38.00
CA MET A 262 -6.33 -3.01 37.76
C MET A 262 -6.36 -1.69 38.55
N SER A 263 -5.18 -1.13 38.78
CA SER A 263 -5.00 0.16 39.45
C SER A 263 -5.62 1.33 38.67
N SER A 264 -5.89 2.44 39.36
CA SER A 264 -6.44 3.65 38.72
C SER A 264 -5.55 4.18 37.60
N ALA A 265 -4.22 4.09 37.74
CA ALA A 265 -3.28 4.51 36.69
C ALA A 265 -3.44 3.67 35.42
N MET A 266 -3.62 2.36 35.55
CA MET A 266 -3.85 1.47 34.41
C MET A 266 -5.22 1.70 33.76
N ARG A 267 -6.25 2.05 34.56
CA ARG A 267 -7.56 2.45 34.02
C ARG A 267 -7.46 3.72 33.19
N THR A 268 -6.64 4.70 33.60
CA THR A 268 -6.39 5.90 32.81
C THR A 268 -5.75 5.56 31.47
N LEU A 269 -4.66 4.77 31.46
CA LEU A 269 -4.02 4.34 30.20
C LEU A 269 -4.96 3.56 29.29
N LEU A 270 -5.82 2.71 29.87
CA LEU A 270 -6.82 1.98 29.09
C LEU A 270 -7.84 2.93 28.44
N GLY A 271 -8.29 3.96 29.18
CA GLY A 271 -9.18 5.00 28.65
C GLY A 271 -8.52 5.89 27.60
N ASP A 272 -7.22 6.20 27.75
CA ASP A 272 -6.44 6.91 26.73
C ASP A 272 -6.35 6.09 25.44
N ALA A 273 -6.10 4.78 25.55
CA ALA A 273 -6.10 3.86 24.42
C ALA A 273 -7.47 3.77 23.74
N GLU A 274 -8.56 3.74 24.52
CA GLU A 274 -9.95 3.74 24.01
C GLU A 274 -10.20 4.99 23.17
N ASN A 275 -9.91 6.16 23.73
CA ASN A 275 -10.08 7.44 23.05
C ASN A 275 -9.24 7.53 21.76
N LEU A 276 -8.00 7.05 21.78
CA LEU A 276 -7.16 7.00 20.57
C LEU A 276 -7.75 6.10 19.48
N LEU A 277 -8.28 4.93 19.83
CA LEU A 277 -8.95 4.03 18.89
C LEU A 277 -10.24 4.63 18.34
N ASP A 278 -11.02 5.34 19.15
CA ASP A 278 -12.23 6.03 18.71
C ASP A 278 -11.93 7.15 17.71
N ILE A 279 -10.88 7.94 17.97
CA ILE A 279 -10.42 8.98 17.03
C ILE A 279 -9.96 8.33 15.71
N ALA A 280 -9.17 7.26 15.79
CA ALA A 280 -8.72 6.53 14.60
C ALA A 280 -9.91 5.96 13.80
N ASN A 281 -10.86 5.32 14.49
CA ASN A 281 -12.03 4.71 13.86
C ASN A 281 -12.92 5.77 13.18
N THR A 282 -13.12 6.91 13.84
CA THR A 282 -13.88 8.04 13.28
C THR A 282 -13.25 8.54 11.99
N ARG A 283 -11.91 8.68 11.95
CA ARG A 283 -11.17 9.07 10.74
C ARG A 283 -11.27 8.01 9.64
N ILE A 284 -11.02 6.75 9.96
CA ILE A 284 -11.06 5.66 8.99
C ILE A 284 -12.46 5.52 8.38
N THR A 285 -13.50 5.69 9.20
CA THR A 285 -14.89 5.65 8.73
C THR A 285 -15.21 6.83 7.82
N SER A 286 -14.69 8.03 8.10
CA SER A 286 -14.95 9.22 7.28
C SER A 286 -14.29 9.16 5.90
N TRP A 287 -13.23 8.36 5.71
CA TRP A 287 -12.63 8.11 4.40
C TRP A 287 -13.52 7.29 3.46
N GLY A 288 -14.42 6.47 4.02
CA GLY A 288 -15.29 5.57 3.26
C GLY A 288 -14.48 4.58 2.43
N THR A 289 -14.49 4.79 1.12
CA THR A 289 -13.68 4.03 0.14
C THR A 289 -12.82 4.93 -0.75
N GLY A 290 -12.68 6.22 -0.40
CA GLY A 290 -11.98 7.21 -1.22
C GLY A 290 -10.46 7.13 -1.08
N ASP A 291 -9.77 7.99 -1.82
CA ASP A 291 -8.34 8.24 -1.60
C ASP A 291 -8.12 9.01 -0.29
N VAL A 292 -6.98 8.80 0.36
CA VAL A 292 -6.65 9.37 1.67
C VAL A 292 -5.35 10.13 1.58
N GLN A 293 -5.37 11.38 2.06
CA GLN A 293 -4.16 12.19 2.08
C GLN A 293 -3.10 11.58 3.03
N PRO A 294 -1.80 11.60 2.66
CA PRO A 294 -0.75 10.98 3.47
C PRO A 294 -0.73 11.45 4.93
N ALA A 295 -1.03 12.72 5.19
CA ALA A 295 -1.08 13.27 6.54
C ALA A 295 -2.22 12.69 7.40
N ASP A 296 -3.38 12.43 6.80
CA ASP A 296 -4.50 11.81 7.49
C ASP A 296 -4.23 10.34 7.79
N LEU A 297 -3.62 9.62 6.83
CA LEU A 297 -3.19 8.24 7.01
C LEU A 297 -2.13 8.14 8.13
N GLN A 298 -1.14 9.03 8.13
CA GLN A 298 -0.12 9.11 9.18
C GLN A 298 -0.73 9.40 10.56
N SER A 299 -1.70 10.32 10.62
CA SER A 299 -2.40 10.66 11.86
C SER A 299 -3.15 9.45 12.44
N ALA A 300 -3.91 8.73 11.62
CA ALA A 300 -4.63 7.54 12.04
C ALA A 300 -3.68 6.43 12.52
N TRP A 301 -2.62 6.15 11.77
CA TRP A 301 -1.61 5.17 12.20
C TRP A 301 -0.88 5.59 13.47
N GLY A 302 -0.65 6.89 13.67
CA GLY A 302 -0.11 7.43 14.91
C GLY A 302 -1.02 7.10 16.11
N GLN A 303 -2.33 7.29 15.97
CA GLN A 303 -3.32 6.95 17.00
C GLN A 303 -3.37 5.44 17.27
N ILE A 304 -3.44 4.61 16.22
CA ILE A 304 -3.44 3.14 16.34
C ILE A 304 -2.17 2.65 17.05
N THR A 305 -1.01 3.21 16.70
CA THR A 305 0.28 2.81 17.27
C THR A 305 0.38 3.20 18.74
N SER A 306 -0.04 4.42 19.10
CA SER A 306 -0.07 4.87 20.50
C SER A 306 -1.04 4.03 21.33
N ALA A 307 -2.26 3.77 20.83
CA ALA A 307 -3.21 2.90 21.53
C ALA A 307 -2.66 1.49 21.74
N ALA A 308 -1.99 0.93 20.73
CA ALA A 308 -1.35 -0.38 20.86
C ALA A 308 -0.25 -0.40 21.93
N LYS A 309 0.53 0.68 22.05
CA LYS A 309 1.55 0.85 23.09
C LYS A 309 0.91 0.91 24.48
N ASP A 310 -0.12 1.73 24.65
CA ASP A 310 -0.79 1.90 25.95
C ASP A 310 -1.47 0.59 26.38
N LEU A 311 -2.14 -0.11 25.47
CA LEU A 311 -2.72 -1.43 25.73
C LEU A 311 -1.66 -2.48 26.12
N HIS A 312 -0.50 -2.42 25.49
CA HIS A 312 0.61 -3.32 25.84
C HIS A 312 1.11 -3.06 27.26
N GLU A 313 1.30 -1.80 27.63
CA GLU A 313 1.74 -1.40 28.97
C GLU A 313 0.74 -1.84 30.06
N VAL A 314 -0.56 -1.59 29.83
CA VAL A 314 -1.63 -2.05 30.72
C VAL A 314 -1.58 -3.56 30.88
N PHE A 315 -1.49 -4.30 29.77
CA PHE A 315 -1.51 -5.76 29.83
C PHE A 315 -0.31 -6.34 30.59
N VAL A 316 0.91 -5.87 30.31
CA VAL A 316 2.13 -6.34 30.98
C VAL A 316 2.05 -6.06 32.47
N THR A 317 1.55 -4.89 32.87
CA THR A 317 1.45 -4.48 34.27
C THR A 317 0.40 -5.31 35.02
N VAL A 318 -0.82 -5.42 34.49
CA VAL A 318 -1.89 -6.22 35.11
C VAL A 318 -1.47 -7.68 35.29
N LYS A 319 -0.75 -8.24 34.31
CA LYS A 319 -0.16 -9.58 34.41
C LYS A 319 0.94 -9.67 35.47
N GLY A 320 1.79 -8.67 35.57
CA GLY A 320 2.84 -8.61 36.59
C GLY A 320 2.27 -8.58 38.00
N GLU A 321 1.21 -7.78 38.22
CA GLU A 321 0.50 -7.67 39.50
C GLU A 321 -0.17 -8.99 39.91
N GLN A 322 -0.77 -9.72 38.97
CA GLN A 322 -1.42 -11.02 39.23
C GLN A 322 -0.43 -12.15 39.60
N ASN A 323 0.85 -12.02 39.24
CA ASN A 323 1.87 -13.03 39.52
C ASN A 323 2.77 -12.67 40.72
N ALA A 324 2.53 -11.54 41.38
CA ALA A 324 3.26 -11.19 42.60
C ALA A 324 2.86 -12.18 43.72
N PRO A 325 3.82 -12.81 44.41
CA PRO A 325 3.50 -13.67 45.55
C PRO A 325 2.78 -12.81 46.60
N GLU A 326 1.62 -13.28 47.07
CA GLU A 326 0.91 -12.64 48.18
C GLU A 326 1.87 -12.56 49.37
N SER A 327 2.36 -11.35 49.66
CA SER A 327 3.19 -11.09 50.82
C SER A 327 2.29 -11.19 52.07
N GLY A 328 2.25 -12.38 52.65
CA GLY A 328 1.75 -12.61 54.01
C GLY A 328 2.67 -12.04 55.07
#